data_AF-A0AAX4NFV4-F1
#
_entry.id   AF-A0AAX4NFV4-F1
#
_cell.length_a   1.000
_cell.length_b   1.000
_cell.length_c   1.000
_cell.angle_alpha   90.00
_cell.angle_beta   90.00
_cell.angle_gamma   90.00
#
_symmetry.space_group_name_H-M   'P 1'
#
loop_
_entity.id
_entity.type
_entity.pdbx_description
1 polymer ?
#
loop_
_entity_poly.entity_id
_entity_poly.type
_entity_poly.pdbx_seq_one_letter_code
_entity_poly.pdbx_strand_id
1 'polypeptide(L)'
;MKSGQTAWVIPGADGGFDQIVLWGDILLAVAGNQLYDEFTYGLMSPALMNDINITNNYFSVFENDSYSGEQSLTWTQGIPLVTQGKVAFQDNGNWETNYAYDYLNVTNYPAIDPYTSWKNITLMSNSFPGTGKYFEMISDSVAVPTGKSQINGLAFAKYFASFAGQKIFTKWKAVTFYDNITTNYFNTPAQWYSYQQAKKTPSNDWVYQLQAGMFDGPTATFESALTAFSESFSSGGSNSNYLSASFTLYKAIKGVLSTTYTDWQAANSLGLGYLGYAGHPFGGYLPPWANTTANRTVSTGISSTISNIQSDIHGTGSQVEYIYVSPFSISYLENMVANGISGIKR
;
A
#
# COMPACT_ATOMS: atom_id res chain seq x y z
N MET A 1 18.60 13.38 -21.72
CA MET A 1 19.14 13.92 -20.45
C MET A 1 20.38 14.73 -20.76
N LYS A 2 20.60 15.89 -20.13
CA LYS A 2 21.89 16.58 -20.25
C LYS A 2 22.95 15.70 -19.57
N SER A 3 24.15 15.65 -20.13
CA SER A 3 25.30 14.97 -19.50
C SER A 3 25.42 15.43 -18.03
N GLY A 4 25.40 14.48 -17.08
CA GLY A 4 25.57 14.74 -15.65
C GLY A 4 24.30 14.89 -14.80
N GLN A 5 23.10 14.64 -15.34
CA GLN A 5 21.86 14.57 -14.53
C GLN A 5 21.63 13.15 -14.00
N THR A 6 21.36 13.03 -12.71
CA THR A 6 21.01 11.75 -12.07
C THR A 6 19.63 11.27 -12.52
N ALA A 7 19.47 9.97 -12.74
CA ALA A 7 18.23 9.41 -13.26
C ALA A 7 17.12 9.41 -12.20
N TRP A 8 17.44 9.05 -10.95
CA TRP A 8 16.46 8.82 -9.89
C TRP A 8 16.71 9.66 -8.65
N VAL A 9 15.67 9.91 -7.86
CA VAL A 9 15.79 10.28 -6.45
C VAL A 9 15.06 9.23 -5.63
N ILE A 10 15.75 8.71 -4.60
CA ILE A 10 15.20 7.80 -3.60
C ILE A 10 15.39 8.49 -2.24
N PRO A 11 14.41 9.30 -1.79
CA PRO A 11 14.50 10.04 -0.54
C PRO A 11 14.74 9.11 0.66
N GLY A 12 15.60 9.49 1.61
CA GLY A 12 15.91 8.64 2.78
C GLY A 12 15.44 9.17 4.13
N ALA A 13 14.96 10.42 4.20
CA ALA A 13 14.60 11.05 5.47
C ALA A 13 13.24 10.59 6.04
N ASP A 14 12.47 9.80 5.27
CA ASP A 14 11.18 9.23 5.69
C ASP A 14 11.34 7.84 6.38
N GLY A 15 12.55 7.52 6.85
CA GLY A 15 12.79 6.38 7.72
C GLY A 15 12.65 5.02 7.06
N GLY A 16 12.98 4.92 5.76
CA GLY A 16 12.92 3.68 4.99
C GLY A 16 11.66 3.54 4.12
N PHE A 17 10.72 4.48 4.21
CA PHE A 17 9.47 4.47 3.47
C PHE A 17 9.66 4.42 1.94
N ASP A 18 10.41 5.37 1.36
CA ASP A 18 10.62 5.39 -0.09
C ASP A 18 11.41 4.16 -0.57
N GLN A 19 12.33 3.65 0.26
CA GLN A 19 13.09 2.43 -0.03
C GLN A 19 12.18 1.20 -0.08
N ILE A 20 11.24 1.05 0.86
CA ILE A 20 10.33 -0.12 0.87
C ILE A 20 9.33 -0.06 -0.28
N VAL A 21 8.89 1.14 -0.69
CA VAL A 21 8.04 1.32 -1.88
C VAL A 21 8.79 0.84 -3.13
N LEU A 22 9.97 1.40 -3.40
CA LEU A 22 10.77 1.03 -4.57
C LEU A 22 11.16 -0.44 -4.57
N TRP A 23 11.60 -0.97 -3.42
CA TRP A 23 11.96 -2.37 -3.31
C TRP A 23 10.75 -3.28 -3.56
N GLY A 24 9.58 -2.91 -3.04
CA GLY A 24 8.31 -3.61 -3.28
C GLY A 24 7.93 -3.63 -4.76
N ASP A 25 8.02 -2.49 -5.45
CA ASP A 25 7.72 -2.39 -6.88
C ASP A 25 8.68 -3.22 -7.75
N ILE A 26 9.98 -3.26 -7.39
CA ILE A 26 10.95 -4.17 -8.02
C ILE A 26 10.56 -5.62 -7.76
N LEU A 27 10.21 -6.00 -6.53
CA LEU A 27 9.78 -7.37 -6.21
C LEU A 27 8.55 -7.75 -7.04
N LEU A 28 7.56 -6.85 -7.13
CA LEU A 28 6.35 -7.10 -7.91
C LEU A 28 6.66 -7.31 -9.40
N ALA A 29 7.59 -6.53 -9.96
CA ALA A 29 8.03 -6.67 -11.34
C ALA A 29 8.77 -7.99 -11.59
N VAL A 30 9.57 -8.46 -10.63
CA VAL A 30 10.38 -9.69 -10.73
C VAL A 30 9.54 -10.94 -10.47
N ALA A 31 8.82 -10.96 -9.36
CA ALA A 31 8.19 -12.15 -8.80
C ALA A 31 6.71 -12.30 -9.22
N GLY A 32 6.08 -11.20 -9.62
CA GLY A 32 4.64 -11.13 -9.86
C GLY A 32 3.80 -11.21 -8.58
N ASN A 33 2.49 -11.02 -8.74
CA ASN A 33 1.51 -10.93 -7.65
C ASN A 33 1.53 -12.13 -6.69
N GLN A 34 1.61 -13.38 -7.16
CA GLN A 34 1.53 -14.53 -6.25
C GLN A 34 2.71 -14.58 -5.26
N LEU A 35 3.94 -14.43 -5.73
CA LEU A 35 5.12 -14.47 -4.87
C LEU A 35 5.24 -13.20 -4.02
N TYR A 36 4.74 -12.07 -4.54
CA TYR A 36 4.57 -10.85 -3.76
C TYR A 36 3.58 -11.05 -2.60
N ASP A 37 2.44 -11.71 -2.83
CA ASP A 37 1.52 -12.08 -1.75
C ASP A 37 2.15 -13.10 -0.79
N GLU A 38 2.92 -14.07 -1.28
CA GLU A 38 3.70 -14.96 -0.41
C GLU A 38 4.63 -14.18 0.53
N PHE A 39 5.25 -13.10 0.05
CA PHE A 39 6.06 -12.20 0.86
C PHE A 39 5.24 -11.49 1.94
N THR A 40 4.07 -10.92 1.59
CA THR A 40 3.20 -10.25 2.58
C THR A 40 2.70 -11.21 3.65
N TYR A 41 2.60 -12.49 3.33
CA TYR A 41 2.28 -13.58 4.24
C TYR A 41 3.50 -14.17 4.98
N GLY A 42 4.72 -13.71 4.72
CA GLY A 42 5.92 -14.19 5.41
C GLY A 42 6.36 -15.60 5.00
N LEU A 43 5.88 -16.09 3.86
CA LEU A 43 6.29 -17.40 3.33
C LEU A 43 7.73 -17.32 2.79
N MET A 44 8.42 -18.46 2.82
CA MET A 44 9.83 -18.57 2.39
C MET A 44 9.99 -19.73 1.39
N SER A 45 9.29 -19.65 0.26
CA SER A 45 9.46 -20.62 -0.83
C SER A 45 10.82 -20.41 -1.52
N PRO A 46 11.47 -21.47 -2.07
CA PRO A 46 12.74 -21.30 -2.80
C PRO A 46 12.66 -20.32 -3.97
N ALA A 47 11.50 -20.26 -4.65
CA ALA A 47 11.25 -19.30 -5.73
C ALA A 47 11.25 -17.86 -5.21
N LEU A 48 10.50 -17.57 -4.14
CA LEU A 48 10.49 -16.24 -3.52
C LEU A 48 11.89 -15.83 -3.05
N MET A 49 12.65 -16.73 -2.42
CA MET A 49 14.01 -16.40 -1.96
C MET A 49 14.97 -16.13 -3.13
N ASN A 50 14.78 -16.77 -4.29
CA ASN A 50 15.53 -16.45 -5.50
C ASN A 50 15.18 -15.05 -6.00
N ASP A 51 13.90 -14.71 -6.06
CA ASP A 51 13.43 -13.43 -6.58
C ASP A 51 13.76 -12.26 -5.65
N ILE A 52 13.82 -12.49 -4.34
CA ILE A 52 14.39 -11.53 -3.36
C ILE A 52 15.85 -11.20 -3.69
N ASN A 53 16.66 -12.19 -4.07
CA ASN A 53 18.06 -11.93 -4.45
C ASN A 53 18.14 -11.11 -5.74
N ILE A 54 17.30 -11.41 -6.73
CA ILE A 54 17.20 -10.62 -7.97
C ILE A 54 16.75 -9.19 -7.66
N THR A 55 15.75 -9.04 -6.79
CA THR A 55 15.22 -7.75 -6.32
C THR A 55 16.31 -6.92 -5.65
N ASN A 56 17.07 -7.49 -4.71
CA ASN A 56 18.18 -6.81 -4.04
C ASN A 56 19.26 -6.34 -5.02
N ASN A 57 19.56 -7.15 -6.05
CA ASN A 57 20.51 -6.75 -7.09
C ASN A 57 20.01 -5.54 -7.89
N TYR A 58 18.74 -5.53 -8.31
CA TYR A 58 18.16 -4.37 -8.98
C TYR A 58 18.11 -3.14 -8.08
N PHE A 59 17.66 -3.30 -6.83
CA PHE A 59 17.59 -2.22 -5.85
C PHE A 59 18.96 -1.57 -5.64
N SER A 60 20.04 -2.35 -5.61
CA SER A 60 21.40 -1.81 -5.54
C SER A 60 21.79 -0.91 -6.71
N VAL A 61 21.27 -1.19 -7.91
CA VAL A 61 21.52 -0.36 -9.11
C VAL A 61 20.81 0.98 -8.96
N PHE A 62 19.57 0.97 -8.47
CA PHE A 62 18.82 2.19 -8.19
C PHE A 62 19.51 3.06 -7.12
N GLU A 63 19.97 2.45 -6.02
CA GLU A 63 20.71 3.17 -4.95
C GLU A 63 22.02 3.76 -5.47
N ASN A 64 22.78 3.01 -6.27
CA ASN A 64 24.03 3.50 -6.86
C ASN A 64 23.80 4.67 -7.84
N ASP A 65 22.66 4.69 -8.53
CA ASP A 65 22.29 5.69 -9.53
C ASP A 65 21.39 6.80 -8.95
N SER A 66 21.24 6.87 -7.62
CA SER A 66 20.39 7.84 -6.93
C SER A 66 21.04 9.23 -6.78
N TYR A 67 20.21 10.26 -6.64
CA TYR A 67 20.61 11.66 -6.54
C TYR A 67 21.41 11.94 -5.27
N SER A 68 22.64 12.47 -5.39
CA SER A 68 23.48 12.73 -4.21
C SER A 68 22.84 13.66 -3.16
N GLY A 69 22.78 13.20 -1.91
CA GLY A 69 22.17 13.91 -0.78
C GLY A 69 20.72 13.52 -0.52
N GLU A 70 20.20 12.56 -1.28
CA GLU A 70 18.88 11.94 -1.16
C GLU A 70 18.53 11.47 0.25
N GLN A 71 19.51 11.01 1.03
CA GLN A 71 19.28 10.53 2.40
C GLN A 71 18.72 11.61 3.34
N SER A 72 18.95 12.89 3.02
CA SER A 72 18.44 14.02 3.80
C SER A 72 17.10 14.57 3.31
N LEU A 73 16.56 14.00 2.23
CA LEU A 73 15.32 14.43 1.60
C LEU A 73 14.18 13.53 2.05
N THR A 74 13.03 14.13 2.30
CA THR A 74 11.74 13.41 2.31
C THR A 74 11.19 13.32 0.88
N TRP A 75 10.19 12.47 0.67
CA TRP A 75 9.50 12.34 -0.62
C TRP A 75 8.91 13.67 -1.11
N THR A 76 8.40 14.49 -0.19
CA THR A 76 7.89 15.84 -0.49
C THR A 76 8.98 16.81 -0.96
N GLN A 77 10.24 16.53 -0.63
CA GLN A 77 11.42 17.25 -1.10
C GLN A 77 12.05 16.62 -2.35
N GLY A 78 11.76 15.35 -2.64
CA GLY A 78 12.10 14.66 -3.88
C GLY A 78 11.29 15.16 -5.09
N ILE A 79 9.96 15.23 -4.98
CA ILE A 79 9.08 15.56 -6.11
C ILE A 79 9.34 16.96 -6.72
N PRO A 80 9.74 18.01 -5.97
CA PRO A 80 10.24 19.25 -6.56
C PRO A 80 11.46 19.06 -7.47
N LEU A 81 12.35 18.10 -7.20
CA LEU A 81 13.50 17.83 -8.06
C LEU A 81 13.07 17.27 -9.42
N VAL A 82 12.08 16.37 -9.44
CA VAL A 82 11.50 15.82 -10.68
C VAL A 82 10.83 16.94 -11.48
N THR A 83 9.94 17.70 -10.85
CA THR A 83 9.19 18.78 -11.52
C THR A 83 10.06 19.93 -12.03
N GLN A 84 11.24 20.14 -11.42
CA GLN A 84 12.26 21.10 -11.86
C GLN A 84 13.24 20.53 -12.89
N GLY A 85 13.11 19.24 -13.26
CA GLY A 85 14.00 18.55 -14.19
C GLY A 85 15.43 18.38 -13.67
N LYS A 86 15.62 18.36 -12.35
CA LYS A 86 16.91 18.08 -11.69
C LYS A 86 17.21 16.59 -11.64
N VAL A 87 16.17 15.77 -11.53
CA VAL A 87 16.19 14.30 -11.69
C VAL A 87 15.11 13.91 -12.69
N ALA A 88 15.21 12.72 -13.29
CA ALA A 88 14.24 12.26 -14.28
C ALA A 88 13.04 11.54 -13.65
N PHE A 89 13.28 10.80 -12.57
CA PHE A 89 12.29 9.90 -11.98
C PHE A 89 12.32 9.92 -10.45
N GLN A 90 11.16 9.67 -9.87
CA GLN A 90 10.96 9.26 -8.48
C GLN A 90 9.90 8.17 -8.52
N ASP A 91 10.06 7.14 -7.70
CA ASP A 91 9.08 6.07 -7.55
C ASP A 91 8.31 6.26 -6.24
N ASN A 92 6.98 6.30 -6.33
CA ASN A 92 6.13 6.59 -5.19
C ASN A 92 4.64 6.33 -5.49
N GLY A 93 3.82 6.39 -4.45
CA GLY A 93 2.37 6.34 -4.59
C GLY A 93 1.76 7.59 -5.24
N ASN A 94 0.51 7.45 -5.67
CA ASN A 94 -0.21 8.52 -6.36
C ASN A 94 -0.51 9.77 -5.50
N TRP A 95 -0.15 9.78 -4.21
CA TRP A 95 -0.19 10.99 -3.37
C TRP A 95 0.72 12.10 -3.91
N GLU A 96 1.80 11.77 -4.63
CA GLU A 96 2.65 12.77 -5.32
C GLU A 96 1.86 13.60 -6.32
N THR A 97 0.87 13.01 -6.99
CA THR A 97 0.00 13.71 -7.92
C THR A 97 -0.74 14.86 -7.24
N ASN A 98 -1.24 14.59 -6.03
CA ASN A 98 -1.97 15.59 -5.24
C ASN A 98 -1.02 16.63 -4.69
N TYR A 99 0.14 16.20 -4.17
CA TYR A 99 1.13 17.13 -3.64
C TYR A 99 1.63 18.11 -4.71
N ALA A 100 1.95 17.60 -5.91
CA ALA A 100 2.35 18.43 -7.04
C ALA A 100 1.26 19.43 -7.43
N TYR A 101 0.00 19.02 -7.46
CA TYR A 101 -1.12 19.89 -7.80
C TYR A 101 -1.38 20.96 -6.73
N ASP A 102 -1.49 20.54 -5.46
CA ASP A 102 -1.93 21.39 -4.36
C ASP A 102 -0.83 22.35 -3.86
N TYR A 103 0.43 21.91 -3.86
CA TYR A 103 1.54 22.66 -3.24
C TYR A 103 2.58 23.17 -4.23
N LEU A 104 2.75 22.53 -5.39
CA LEU A 104 3.72 22.96 -6.41
C LEU A 104 3.07 23.66 -7.60
N ASN A 105 1.73 23.69 -7.67
CA ASN A 105 0.98 24.21 -8.80
C ASN A 105 1.39 23.53 -10.13
N VAL A 106 1.64 22.22 -10.07
CA VAL A 106 2.02 21.37 -11.22
C VAL A 106 0.93 20.35 -11.47
N THR A 107 0.35 20.36 -12.67
CA THR A 107 -0.61 19.32 -13.08
C THR A 107 0.14 18.07 -13.53
N ASN A 108 -0.16 16.93 -12.93
CA ASN A 108 0.35 15.63 -13.36
C ASN A 108 -0.51 15.00 -14.46
N TYR A 109 0.12 14.36 -15.42
CA TYR A 109 -0.51 13.69 -16.55
C TYR A 109 -0.11 12.22 -16.62
N PRO A 110 -0.99 11.31 -17.08
CA PRO A 110 -0.56 9.95 -17.36
C PRO A 110 0.38 9.92 -18.57
N ALA A 111 1.40 9.07 -18.54
CA ALA A 111 2.36 8.90 -19.64
C ALA A 111 1.78 8.09 -20.81
N ILE A 112 0.68 8.59 -21.38
CA ILE A 112 -0.05 8.02 -22.52
C ILE A 112 -0.37 9.11 -23.55
N ASP A 113 -0.77 8.71 -24.76
CA ASP A 113 -1.30 9.66 -25.75
C ASP A 113 -2.58 10.35 -25.26
N PRO A 114 -2.80 11.65 -25.58
CA PRO A 114 -1.92 12.51 -26.38
C PRO A 114 -0.81 13.20 -25.55
N TYR A 115 -0.78 13.03 -24.23
CA TYR A 115 0.05 13.82 -23.31
C TYR A 115 1.55 13.65 -23.54
N THR A 116 2.00 12.44 -23.91
CA THR A 116 3.39 12.12 -24.31
C THR A 116 3.92 12.99 -25.45
N SER A 117 3.04 13.54 -26.30
CA SER A 117 3.40 14.43 -27.40
C SER A 117 3.53 15.90 -26.99
N TRP A 118 2.95 16.29 -25.86
CA TRP A 118 2.94 17.67 -25.39
C TRP A 118 4.31 18.07 -24.86
N LYS A 119 4.73 19.31 -25.16
CA LYS A 119 6.07 19.82 -24.80
C LYS A 119 6.10 20.69 -23.54
N ASN A 120 4.93 20.98 -22.98
CA ASN A 120 4.73 21.87 -21.82
C ASN A 120 4.39 21.11 -20.53
N ILE A 121 4.50 19.79 -20.52
CA ILE A 121 4.29 18.97 -19.32
C ILE A 121 5.62 18.84 -18.57
N THR A 122 5.59 19.11 -17.27
CA THR A 122 6.74 18.99 -16.36
C THR A 122 6.69 17.75 -15.48
N LEU A 123 5.55 17.07 -15.41
CA LEU A 123 5.36 15.86 -14.62
C LEU A 123 4.41 14.89 -15.34
N MET A 124 4.86 13.64 -15.48
CA MET A 124 4.03 12.53 -15.91
C MET A 124 4.20 11.36 -14.95
N SER A 125 3.17 10.53 -14.83
CA SER A 125 3.23 9.26 -14.10
C SER A 125 2.90 8.07 -14.99
N ASN A 126 3.57 6.95 -14.70
CA ASN A 126 3.30 5.64 -15.26
C ASN A 126 3.46 4.59 -14.15
N SER A 127 2.97 3.38 -14.37
CA SER A 127 3.32 2.24 -13.52
C SER A 127 4.83 2.02 -13.52
N PHE A 128 5.37 1.53 -12.39
CA PHE A 128 6.75 1.06 -12.34
C PHE A 128 7.01 0.02 -13.46
N PRO A 129 8.19 0.03 -14.12
CA PRO A 129 8.47 -0.89 -15.20
C PRO A 129 8.26 -2.36 -14.81
N GLY A 130 7.43 -3.08 -15.57
CA GLY A 130 7.09 -4.48 -15.30
C GLY A 130 5.82 -4.69 -14.46
N THR A 131 5.26 -3.65 -13.84
CA THR A 131 4.09 -3.77 -12.96
C THR A 131 2.76 -3.34 -13.60
N GLY A 132 2.76 -2.85 -14.85
CA GLY A 132 1.60 -2.20 -15.48
C GLY A 132 0.32 -3.02 -15.67
N LYS A 133 0.33 -4.33 -15.36
CA LYS A 133 -0.89 -5.17 -15.31
C LYS A 133 -1.47 -5.31 -13.90
N TYR A 134 -0.71 -4.95 -12.88
CA TYR A 134 -1.08 -5.02 -11.48
C TYR A 134 -1.61 -3.67 -11.00
N PHE A 135 -2.43 -3.70 -9.95
CA PHE A 135 -2.79 -2.50 -9.21
C PHE A 135 -2.36 -2.67 -7.75
N GLU A 136 -1.26 -2.03 -7.41
CA GLU A 136 -0.82 -1.93 -6.02
C GLU A 136 -1.70 -0.90 -5.29
N MET A 137 -2.20 -1.27 -4.11
CA MET A 137 -3.08 -0.41 -3.34
C MET A 137 -2.62 -0.19 -1.91
N ILE A 138 -3.00 0.97 -1.40
CA ILE A 138 -3.06 1.31 0.02
C ILE A 138 -4.45 1.86 0.29
N SER A 139 -4.99 1.55 1.46
CA SER A 139 -6.29 2.07 1.89
C SER A 139 -6.15 2.85 3.19
N ASP A 140 -6.30 4.16 3.10
CA ASP A 140 -6.57 4.96 4.29
C ASP A 140 -7.92 4.55 4.90
N SER A 141 -7.97 4.40 6.21
CA SER A 141 -9.18 3.99 6.92
C SER A 141 -9.36 4.76 8.23
N VAL A 142 -10.59 4.79 8.73
CA VAL A 142 -10.93 5.43 10.00
C VAL A 142 -11.36 4.33 10.98
N ALA A 143 -10.58 4.15 12.04
CA ALA A 143 -10.97 3.33 13.17
C ALA A 143 -11.75 4.18 14.19
N VAL A 144 -12.82 3.61 14.77
CA VAL A 144 -13.60 4.26 15.82
C VAL A 144 -13.31 3.58 17.16
N PRO A 145 -12.59 4.24 18.09
CA PRO A 145 -12.38 3.71 19.43
C PRO A 145 -13.71 3.56 20.17
N THR A 146 -13.82 2.52 21.00
CA THR A 146 -14.96 2.37 21.93
C THR A 146 -14.93 3.46 23.00
N GLY A 147 -16.12 3.77 23.55
CA GLY A 147 -16.26 4.70 24.67
C GLY A 147 -17.12 5.92 24.35
N LYS A 148 -16.91 7.01 25.10
CA LYS A 148 -17.85 8.14 25.17
C LYS A 148 -18.14 8.83 23.82
N SER A 149 -17.19 8.78 22.89
CA SER A 149 -17.30 9.44 21.58
C SER A 149 -17.65 8.49 20.44
N GLN A 150 -17.92 7.21 20.72
CA GLN A 150 -18.13 6.17 19.71
C GLN A 150 -19.26 6.53 18.73
N ILE A 151 -20.39 7.07 19.22
CA ILE A 151 -21.52 7.45 18.37
C ILE A 151 -21.10 8.53 17.35
N ASN A 152 -20.36 9.55 17.80
CA ASN A 152 -19.87 10.62 16.94
C ASN A 152 -18.80 10.09 15.96
N GLY A 153 -17.91 9.22 16.43
CA GLY A 153 -16.91 8.57 15.58
C GLY A 153 -17.55 7.71 14.49
N LEU A 154 -18.60 6.94 14.83
CA LEU A 154 -19.36 6.14 13.86
C LEU A 154 -20.10 7.03 12.85
N ALA A 155 -20.67 8.15 13.30
CA ALA A 155 -21.31 9.11 12.40
C ALA A 155 -20.28 9.69 11.40
N PHE A 156 -19.09 10.07 11.88
CA PHE A 156 -18.01 10.53 11.02
C PHE A 156 -17.51 9.44 10.06
N ALA A 157 -17.24 8.22 10.54
CA ALA A 157 -16.75 7.13 9.70
C ALA A 157 -17.76 6.79 8.58
N LYS A 158 -19.07 6.77 8.89
CA LYS A 158 -20.13 6.61 7.88
C LYS A 158 -20.12 7.72 6.85
N TYR A 159 -19.96 8.97 7.28
CA TYR A 159 -19.88 10.10 6.36
C TYR A 159 -18.62 10.02 5.49
N PHE A 160 -17.45 9.82 6.10
CA PHE A 160 -16.16 9.67 5.45
C PHE A 160 -16.20 8.62 4.34
N ALA A 161 -16.78 7.46 4.62
CA ALA A 161 -16.91 6.35 3.68
C ALA A 161 -18.03 6.56 2.62
N SER A 162 -18.99 7.47 2.85
CA SER A 162 -20.09 7.70 1.91
C SER A 162 -19.64 8.36 0.61
N PHE A 163 -20.45 8.27 -0.45
CA PHE A 163 -20.20 8.96 -1.71
C PHE A 163 -20.05 10.47 -1.55
N ALA A 164 -20.85 11.07 -0.66
CA ALA A 164 -20.76 12.49 -0.34
C ALA A 164 -19.44 12.85 0.37
N GLY A 165 -18.98 12.01 1.29
CA GLY A 165 -17.69 12.20 1.97
C GLY A 165 -16.52 11.98 1.02
N GLN A 166 -16.50 10.89 0.27
CA GLN A 166 -15.45 10.61 -0.72
C GLN A 166 -15.36 11.72 -1.78
N LYS A 167 -16.48 12.30 -2.22
CA LYS A 167 -16.46 13.49 -3.10
C LYS A 167 -15.67 14.67 -2.55
N ILE A 168 -15.59 14.79 -1.22
CA ILE A 168 -14.82 15.83 -0.55
C ILE A 168 -13.39 15.37 -0.34
N PHE A 169 -13.18 14.21 0.28
CA PHE A 169 -11.84 13.77 0.69
C PHE A 169 -11.00 13.27 -0.49
N THR A 170 -11.57 12.45 -1.36
CA THR A 170 -10.83 11.78 -2.44
C THR A 170 -10.43 12.74 -3.56
N LYS A 171 -11.15 13.84 -3.73
CA LYS A 171 -10.76 14.88 -4.70
C LYS A 171 -9.35 15.42 -4.46
N TRP A 172 -8.98 15.55 -3.18
CA TRP A 172 -7.67 16.04 -2.71
C TRP A 172 -6.71 14.91 -2.33
N LYS A 173 -7.10 13.66 -2.63
CA LYS A 173 -6.29 12.48 -2.31
C LYS A 173 -6.28 11.50 -3.49
N ALA A 174 -6.08 10.22 -3.22
CA ALA A 174 -5.91 9.18 -4.20
C ALA A 174 -7.21 8.89 -4.98
N VAL A 175 -7.40 7.64 -5.42
CA VAL A 175 -8.59 7.22 -6.18
C VAL A 175 -9.72 6.78 -5.25
N THR A 176 -10.96 6.84 -5.73
CA THR A 176 -12.14 6.33 -4.99
C THR A 176 -12.45 4.89 -5.39
N PHE A 177 -13.08 4.14 -4.50
CA PHE A 177 -13.65 2.82 -4.75
C PHE A 177 -15.04 2.87 -5.40
N TYR A 178 -15.67 4.06 -5.51
CA TYR A 178 -16.95 4.21 -6.19
C TYR A 178 -16.82 4.07 -7.71
N ASP A 179 -17.63 3.22 -8.31
CA ASP A 179 -17.56 2.86 -9.74
C ASP A 179 -18.35 3.81 -10.67
N ASN A 180 -19.13 4.73 -10.09
CA ASN A 180 -20.09 5.60 -10.80
C ASN A 180 -19.65 7.07 -10.89
N ILE A 181 -18.35 7.35 -10.81
CA ILE A 181 -17.82 8.71 -10.91
C ILE A 181 -17.58 9.17 -12.35
N THR A 182 -17.63 10.48 -12.55
CA THR A 182 -17.36 11.17 -13.81
C THR A 182 -16.00 11.87 -13.78
N THR A 183 -15.48 12.28 -14.94
CA THR A 183 -14.14 12.87 -15.09
C THR A 183 -13.88 14.11 -14.21
N ASN A 184 -14.92 14.92 -13.96
CA ASN A 184 -14.84 16.13 -13.11
C ASN A 184 -14.72 15.85 -11.60
N TYR A 185 -14.62 14.57 -11.20
CA TYR A 185 -14.44 14.17 -9.82
C TYR A 185 -13.02 14.47 -9.29
N PHE A 186 -12.01 14.34 -10.15
CA PHE A 186 -10.60 14.50 -9.77
C PHE A 186 -10.03 15.84 -10.24
N ASN A 187 -8.92 16.25 -9.62
CA ASN A 187 -8.22 17.49 -9.93
C ASN A 187 -7.28 17.37 -11.14
N THR A 188 -6.77 16.15 -11.40
CA THR A 188 -5.75 15.92 -12.43
C THR A 188 -6.12 14.79 -13.40
N PRO A 189 -5.62 14.83 -14.65
CA PRO A 189 -5.72 13.71 -15.58
C PRO A 189 -5.08 12.41 -15.05
N ALA A 190 -3.99 12.51 -14.28
CA ALA A 190 -3.31 11.34 -13.72
C ALA A 190 -4.19 10.60 -12.69
N GLN A 191 -4.91 11.31 -11.81
CA GLN A 191 -5.87 10.70 -10.89
C GLN A 191 -7.01 9.97 -11.64
N TRP A 192 -7.57 10.62 -12.68
CA TRP A 192 -8.60 9.97 -13.50
C TRP A 192 -8.07 8.71 -14.19
N TYR A 193 -6.86 8.76 -14.72
CA TYR A 193 -6.22 7.59 -15.32
C TYR A 193 -5.99 6.48 -14.31
N SER A 194 -5.45 6.78 -13.12
CA SER A 194 -5.25 5.81 -12.04
C SER A 194 -6.58 5.14 -11.64
N TYR A 195 -7.66 5.91 -11.53
CA TYR A 195 -9.00 5.37 -11.30
C TYR A 195 -9.46 4.44 -12.42
N GLN A 196 -9.23 4.81 -13.68
CA GLN A 196 -9.56 3.95 -14.81
C GLN A 196 -8.75 2.65 -14.82
N GLN A 197 -7.49 2.68 -14.38
CA GLN A 197 -6.69 1.46 -14.22
C GLN A 197 -7.28 0.58 -13.11
N ALA A 198 -7.54 1.15 -11.92
CA ALA A 198 -8.19 0.44 -10.82
C ALA A 198 -9.45 -0.32 -11.28
N LYS A 199 -10.36 0.36 -11.99
CA LYS A 199 -11.59 -0.27 -12.49
C LYS A 199 -11.36 -1.44 -13.46
N LYS A 200 -10.28 -1.38 -14.23
CA LYS A 200 -9.98 -2.35 -15.29
C LYS A 200 -9.17 -3.53 -14.77
N THR A 201 -8.43 -3.36 -13.67
CA THR A 201 -7.59 -4.39 -13.09
C THR A 201 -8.45 -5.54 -12.54
N PRO A 202 -8.27 -6.77 -13.05
CA PRO A 202 -8.93 -7.96 -12.50
C PRO A 202 -8.61 -8.14 -11.02
N SER A 203 -9.54 -8.65 -10.22
CA SER A 203 -9.38 -8.77 -8.75
C SER A 203 -8.15 -9.59 -8.31
N ASN A 204 -7.68 -10.52 -9.15
CA ASN A 204 -6.50 -11.34 -8.91
C ASN A 204 -5.17 -10.61 -9.19
N ASP A 205 -5.21 -9.46 -9.86
CA ASP A 205 -4.04 -8.65 -10.20
C ASP A 205 -3.89 -7.44 -9.25
N TRP A 206 -4.65 -7.41 -8.16
CA TRP A 206 -4.48 -6.45 -7.07
C TRP A 206 -3.51 -6.97 -6.03
N VAL A 207 -2.61 -6.11 -5.55
CA VAL A 207 -1.66 -6.39 -4.46
C VAL A 207 -1.71 -5.27 -3.42
N TYR A 208 -1.45 -5.58 -2.16
CA TYR A 208 -1.33 -4.56 -1.10
C TYR A 208 0.12 -4.12 -1.01
N GLN A 209 0.39 -2.81 -1.10
CA GLN A 209 1.77 -2.31 -0.97
C GLN A 209 2.42 -2.83 0.32
N LEU A 210 3.66 -3.34 0.24
CA LEU A 210 4.34 -4.00 1.36
C LEU A 210 4.31 -3.19 2.65
N GLN A 211 4.52 -1.87 2.55
CA GLN A 211 4.51 -0.95 3.69
C GLN A 211 3.17 -0.96 4.46
N ALA A 212 2.04 -1.14 3.77
CA ALA A 212 0.70 -1.15 4.36
C ALA A 212 0.11 -2.56 4.51
N GLY A 213 0.67 -3.55 3.79
CA GLY A 213 0.20 -4.93 3.76
C GLY A 213 0.80 -5.83 4.84
N MET A 214 1.89 -5.38 5.48
CA MET A 214 2.59 -6.09 6.53
C MET A 214 2.21 -5.58 7.93
N PHE A 215 2.52 -6.37 8.97
CA PHE A 215 2.39 -5.92 10.36
C PHE A 215 3.43 -4.83 10.68
N ASP A 216 3.09 -3.92 11.59
CA ASP A 216 3.90 -2.73 11.94
C ASP A 216 5.34 -3.10 12.39
N GLY A 217 5.49 -4.10 13.26
CA GLY A 217 6.80 -4.55 13.74
C GLY A 217 7.74 -5.07 12.63
N PRO A 218 7.31 -6.07 11.84
CA PRO A 218 8.05 -6.50 10.65
C PRO A 218 8.33 -5.38 9.65
N THR A 219 7.38 -4.47 9.42
CA THR A 219 7.53 -3.32 8.51
C THR A 219 8.65 -2.39 8.98
N ALA A 220 8.62 -1.93 10.23
CA ALA A 220 9.65 -1.05 10.79
C ALA A 220 11.05 -1.71 10.77
N THR A 221 11.11 -3.03 10.97
CA THR A 221 12.37 -3.80 10.86
C THR A 221 12.87 -3.82 9.41
N PHE A 222 11.97 -3.95 8.44
CA PHE A 222 12.32 -3.98 7.03
C PHE A 222 12.79 -2.60 6.54
N GLU A 223 12.04 -1.55 6.84
CA GLU A 223 12.40 -0.15 6.56
C GLU A 223 13.77 0.22 7.15
N SER A 224 14.04 -0.19 8.40
CA SER A 224 15.36 0.00 9.02
C SER A 224 16.48 -0.74 8.27
N ALA A 225 16.22 -1.96 7.80
CA ALA A 225 17.21 -2.75 7.07
C ALA A 225 17.49 -2.18 5.68
N LEU A 226 16.47 -1.68 5.00
CA LEU A 226 16.60 -1.00 3.71
C LEU A 226 17.35 0.33 3.85
N THR A 227 17.02 1.12 4.88
CA THR A 227 17.75 2.37 5.19
C THR A 227 19.24 2.11 5.37
N ALA A 228 19.59 1.15 6.23
CA ALA A 228 21.00 0.79 6.46
C ALA A 228 21.70 0.26 5.20
N PHE A 229 20.95 -0.38 4.29
CA PHE A 229 21.48 -0.77 2.98
C PHE A 229 21.74 0.45 2.10
N SER A 230 20.78 1.37 1.96
CA SER A 230 20.92 2.60 1.16
C SER A 230 22.05 3.50 1.65
N GLU A 231 22.22 3.65 2.97
CA GLU A 231 23.32 4.40 3.59
C GLU A 231 24.72 3.88 3.19
N SER A 232 24.82 2.60 2.79
CA SER A 232 26.08 2.02 2.30
C SER A 232 26.52 2.58 0.94
N PHE A 233 25.63 3.27 0.21
CA PHE A 233 25.89 3.90 -1.09
C PHE A 233 26.16 5.42 -0.98
N SER A 234 25.68 6.07 0.09
CA SER A 234 25.63 7.54 0.20
C SER A 234 26.98 8.24 0.43
N SER A 235 28.10 7.51 0.49
CA SER A 235 29.42 8.06 0.84
C SER A 235 30.34 8.38 -0.35
N GLY A 236 29.87 8.27 -1.60
CA GLY A 236 30.73 8.50 -2.79
C GLY A 236 31.96 7.58 -2.86
N GLY A 237 32.00 6.57 -1.99
CA GLY A 237 33.06 5.59 -1.86
C GLY A 237 32.76 4.38 -2.71
N SER A 238 33.81 3.73 -3.20
CA SER A 238 33.68 2.48 -3.95
C SER A 238 32.82 1.47 -3.20
N ASN A 239 32.12 0.65 -3.99
CA ASN A 239 31.21 -0.47 -3.68
C ASN A 239 31.80 -1.59 -2.79
N SER A 240 32.84 -1.29 -1.99
CA SER A 240 33.64 -2.22 -1.21
C SER A 240 32.85 -2.95 -0.11
N ASN A 241 31.73 -2.38 0.35
CA ASN A 241 30.89 -2.98 1.39
C ASN A 241 29.58 -3.59 0.88
N TYR A 242 29.28 -3.53 -0.43
CA TYR A 242 28.01 -3.99 -0.97
C TYR A 242 27.70 -5.46 -0.67
N LEU A 243 28.69 -6.35 -0.78
CA LEU A 243 28.48 -7.77 -0.49
C LEU A 243 28.06 -7.97 0.97
N SER A 244 28.63 -7.20 1.90
CA SER A 244 28.28 -7.24 3.32
C SER A 244 26.88 -6.65 3.57
N ALA A 245 26.58 -5.49 2.98
CA ALA A 245 25.29 -4.83 3.09
C ALA A 245 24.16 -5.71 2.51
N SER A 246 24.37 -6.28 1.32
CA SER A 246 23.44 -7.21 0.66
C SER A 246 23.18 -8.45 1.48
N PHE A 247 24.24 -9.05 2.04
CA PHE A 247 24.10 -10.21 2.92
C PHE A 247 23.32 -9.87 4.19
N THR A 248 23.56 -8.68 4.75
CA THR A 248 22.85 -8.17 5.93
C THR A 248 21.38 -7.92 5.64
N LEU A 249 21.06 -7.26 4.52
CA LEU A 249 19.70 -7.03 4.05
C LEU A 249 18.97 -8.36 3.81
N TYR A 250 19.58 -9.31 3.11
CA TYR A 250 19.00 -10.63 2.86
C TYR A 250 18.70 -11.37 4.17
N LYS A 251 19.62 -11.33 5.14
CA LYS A 251 19.40 -11.92 6.47
C LYS A 251 18.26 -11.22 7.22
N ALA A 252 18.17 -9.90 7.13
CA ALA A 252 17.10 -9.12 7.75
C ALA A 252 15.74 -9.48 7.13
N ILE A 253 15.64 -9.55 5.80
CA ILE A 253 14.42 -9.96 5.07
C ILE A 253 13.95 -11.35 5.53
N LYS A 254 14.86 -12.32 5.71
CA LYS A 254 14.48 -13.63 6.26
C LYS A 254 13.90 -13.53 7.69
N GLY A 255 14.46 -12.65 8.51
CA GLY A 255 13.93 -12.37 9.85
C GLY A 255 12.53 -11.76 9.78
N VAL A 256 12.35 -10.75 8.91
CA VAL A 256 11.06 -10.11 8.63
C VAL A 256 10.02 -11.14 8.21
N LEU A 257 10.31 -11.98 7.21
CA LEU A 257 9.39 -13.03 6.76
C LEU A 257 9.02 -14.01 7.88
N SER A 258 10.00 -14.41 8.70
CA SER A 258 9.73 -15.31 9.84
C SER A 258 8.82 -14.68 10.89
N THR A 259 8.98 -13.38 11.19
CA THR A 259 8.12 -12.66 12.13
C THR A 259 6.73 -12.45 11.54
N THR A 260 6.64 -11.98 10.29
CA THR A 260 5.38 -11.82 9.56
C THR A 260 4.57 -13.11 9.52
N TYR A 261 5.22 -14.25 9.22
CA TYR A 261 4.55 -15.56 9.28
C TYR A 261 3.97 -15.85 10.65
N THR A 262 4.75 -15.59 11.72
CA THR A 262 4.32 -15.83 13.11
C THR A 262 3.13 -14.95 13.48
N ASP A 263 3.16 -13.68 13.09
CA ASP A 263 2.07 -12.73 13.32
C ASP A 263 0.80 -13.15 12.57
N TRP A 264 0.92 -13.65 11.34
CA TRP A 264 -0.21 -14.23 10.61
C TRP A 264 -0.77 -15.50 11.25
N GLN A 265 0.07 -16.38 11.80
CA GLN A 265 -0.42 -17.54 12.56
C GLN A 265 -1.19 -17.10 13.80
N ALA A 266 -0.72 -16.07 14.50
CA ALA A 266 -1.42 -15.49 15.63
C ALA A 266 -2.76 -14.87 15.20
N ALA A 267 -2.77 -14.07 14.13
CA ALA A 267 -3.99 -13.50 13.57
C ALA A 267 -5.00 -14.57 13.10
N ASN A 268 -4.51 -15.67 12.53
CA ASN A 268 -5.34 -16.80 12.14
C ASN A 268 -6.06 -17.45 13.32
N SER A 269 -5.41 -17.54 14.49
CA SER A 269 -6.07 -18.03 15.72
C SER A 269 -7.24 -17.16 16.19
N LEU A 270 -7.30 -15.91 15.72
CA LEU A 270 -8.37 -14.95 15.96
C LEU A 270 -9.38 -14.88 14.79
N GLY A 271 -9.23 -15.72 13.76
CA GLY A 271 -10.09 -15.69 12.56
C GLY A 271 -9.73 -14.59 11.55
N LEU A 272 -8.57 -13.95 11.70
CA LEU A 272 -8.06 -12.87 10.85
C LEU A 272 -6.85 -13.34 10.02
N GLY A 273 -6.87 -14.59 9.56
CA GLY A 273 -5.69 -15.26 9.00
C GLY A 273 -5.28 -14.86 7.58
N TYR A 274 -5.98 -13.94 6.93
CA TYR A 274 -5.64 -13.45 5.58
C TYR A 274 -6.25 -12.08 5.31
N LEU A 275 -5.66 -11.34 4.38
CA LEU A 275 -6.21 -10.08 3.86
C LEU A 275 -7.43 -10.37 2.98
N GLY A 276 -8.54 -9.67 3.23
CA GLY A 276 -9.79 -9.85 2.48
C GLY A 276 -10.98 -10.04 3.42
N TYR A 277 -12.01 -10.72 2.93
CA TYR A 277 -13.19 -11.08 3.72
C TYR A 277 -13.55 -12.55 3.52
N ALA A 278 -14.43 -13.07 4.37
CA ALA A 278 -14.74 -14.49 4.43
C ALA A 278 -15.09 -15.08 3.05
N GLY A 279 -14.24 -15.97 2.53
CA GLY A 279 -14.42 -16.63 1.23
C GLY A 279 -13.90 -15.84 0.02
N HIS A 280 -13.34 -14.66 0.26
CA HIS A 280 -12.86 -13.73 -0.75
C HIS A 280 -11.48 -13.18 -0.33
N PRO A 281 -10.41 -13.97 -0.52
CA PRO A 281 -9.06 -13.49 -0.30
C PRO A 281 -8.77 -12.31 -1.22
N PHE A 282 -8.10 -11.30 -0.66
CA PHE A 282 -7.57 -10.20 -1.45
C PHE A 282 -6.53 -10.72 -2.45
N GLY A 283 -6.51 -10.17 -3.67
CA GLY A 283 -5.62 -10.66 -4.74
C GLY A 283 -5.91 -12.08 -5.22
N GLY A 284 -6.94 -12.75 -4.68
CA GLY A 284 -7.23 -14.15 -4.97
C GLY A 284 -6.26 -15.16 -4.32
N TYR A 285 -5.30 -14.69 -3.50
CA TYR A 285 -4.32 -15.57 -2.85
C TYR A 285 -4.74 -15.94 -1.43
N LEU A 286 -4.85 -17.24 -1.16
CA LEU A 286 -5.19 -17.77 0.16
C LEU A 286 -3.93 -18.43 0.76
N PRO A 287 -3.42 -17.96 1.92
CA PRO A 287 -2.23 -18.55 2.51
C PRO A 287 -2.49 -19.96 3.03
N PRO A 288 -1.46 -20.83 3.12
CA PRO A 288 -1.62 -22.26 3.39
C PRO A 288 -2.37 -22.61 4.71
N TRP A 289 -2.32 -21.76 5.72
CA TRP A 289 -2.99 -21.97 7.00
C TRP A 289 -4.48 -21.58 6.99
N ALA A 290 -4.91 -20.72 6.05
CA ALA A 290 -6.27 -20.25 5.95
C ALA A 290 -7.13 -21.30 5.21
N ASN A 291 -7.41 -22.43 5.85
CA ASN A 291 -8.14 -23.54 5.22
C ASN A 291 -9.65 -23.22 5.02
N THR A 292 -10.22 -23.59 3.86
CA THR A 292 -11.57 -23.19 3.41
C THR A 292 -12.73 -23.76 4.24
N THR A 293 -12.51 -24.86 4.99
CA THR A 293 -13.54 -25.55 5.77
C THR A 293 -13.79 -24.93 7.15
N ALA A 294 -12.78 -24.30 7.75
CA ALA A 294 -12.92 -23.59 9.03
C ALA A 294 -13.60 -22.23 8.83
N ASN A 295 -13.21 -21.51 7.77
CA ASN A 295 -13.68 -20.16 7.46
C ASN A 295 -15.14 -20.09 6.96
N ARG A 296 -15.73 -21.20 6.49
CA ARG A 296 -17.17 -21.29 6.21
C ARG A 296 -18.03 -21.32 7.48
N THR A 297 -17.56 -22.03 8.51
CA THR A 297 -18.31 -22.24 9.77
C THR A 297 -18.26 -21.00 10.67
N VAL A 298 -17.24 -20.16 10.53
CA VAL A 298 -17.21 -18.86 11.22
C VAL A 298 -18.09 -17.80 10.53
N SER A 299 -18.73 -18.04 9.38
CA SER A 299 -19.67 -17.05 8.82
C SER A 299 -20.98 -16.95 9.64
N THR A 300 -21.43 -18.06 10.22
CA THR A 300 -22.52 -18.08 11.21
C THR A 300 -22.04 -17.68 12.60
N GLY A 301 -20.75 -17.91 12.88
CA GLY A 301 -20.08 -17.56 14.14
C GLY A 301 -19.73 -16.09 14.27
N ILE A 302 -19.04 -15.45 13.32
CA ILE A 302 -18.58 -14.05 13.34
C ILE A 302 -19.75 -13.08 13.42
N SER A 303 -20.87 -13.36 12.74
CA SER A 303 -22.09 -12.56 12.91
C SER A 303 -22.58 -12.59 14.38
N SER A 304 -22.52 -13.76 15.02
CA SER A 304 -22.81 -13.94 16.45
C SER A 304 -21.67 -13.57 17.40
N THR A 305 -20.40 -13.58 16.99
CA THR A 305 -19.23 -13.26 17.84
C THR A 305 -19.00 -11.76 17.84
N ILE A 306 -19.22 -11.06 16.73
CA ILE A 306 -19.27 -9.59 16.69
C ILE A 306 -20.48 -9.06 17.47
N SER A 307 -21.62 -9.78 17.47
CA SER A 307 -22.80 -9.41 18.29
C SER A 307 -22.79 -9.93 19.73
N ASN A 308 -22.01 -10.97 20.06
CA ASN A 308 -21.83 -11.46 21.44
C ASN A 308 -20.64 -10.78 22.15
N ILE A 309 -19.63 -10.29 21.42
CA ILE A 309 -18.66 -9.30 21.94
C ILE A 309 -19.40 -8.03 22.37
N GLN A 310 -20.53 -7.69 21.74
CA GLN A 310 -21.42 -6.61 22.20
C GLN A 310 -22.23 -6.95 23.46
N SER A 311 -22.35 -8.22 23.89
CA SER A 311 -23.22 -8.62 25.01
C SER A 311 -22.48 -9.17 26.25
N ASP A 312 -21.28 -9.75 26.12
CA ASP A 312 -20.59 -10.43 27.24
C ASP A 312 -19.41 -9.66 27.88
N ILE A 313 -19.09 -8.43 27.44
CA ILE A 313 -17.99 -7.64 28.02
C ILE A 313 -18.51 -6.71 29.12
N HIS A 314 -19.04 -7.32 30.18
CA HIS A 314 -19.21 -6.69 31.50
C HIS A 314 -18.14 -7.15 32.50
N GLY A 315 -16.98 -7.61 32.01
CA GLY A 315 -15.87 -8.11 32.83
C GLY A 315 -14.62 -7.23 32.76
N THR A 316 -14.33 -6.59 33.89
CA THR A 316 -13.16 -5.77 34.25
C THR A 316 -11.83 -6.06 33.50
N GLY A 317 -11.38 -5.12 32.66
CA GLY A 317 -9.99 -5.07 32.16
C GLY A 317 -9.82 -4.02 31.06
N SER A 318 -9.03 -2.98 31.32
CA SER A 318 -8.79 -1.86 30.40
C SER A 318 -7.97 -2.27 29.16
N GLN A 319 -8.66 -2.65 28.08
CA GLN A 319 -8.15 -2.59 26.70
C GLN A 319 -9.02 -1.63 25.90
N VAL A 320 -8.38 -0.71 25.17
CA VAL A 320 -9.10 0.19 24.25
C VAL A 320 -9.43 -0.62 23.01
N GLU A 321 -10.71 -0.96 22.84
CA GLU A 321 -11.22 -1.69 21.69
C GLU A 321 -11.52 -0.71 20.53
N TYR A 322 -11.31 -1.14 19.28
CA TYR A 322 -11.59 -0.35 18.08
C TYR A 322 -12.63 -1.04 17.20
N ILE A 323 -13.56 -0.27 16.64
CA ILE A 323 -14.43 -0.71 15.54
C ILE A 323 -13.78 -0.29 14.23
N TYR A 324 -13.42 -1.27 13.40
CA TYR A 324 -12.83 -1.04 12.09
C TYR A 324 -13.92 -0.83 11.04
N VAL A 325 -13.93 0.34 10.39
CA VAL A 325 -14.80 0.63 9.26
C VAL A 325 -13.92 0.77 8.02
N SER A 326 -13.73 -0.33 7.29
CA SER A 326 -13.03 -0.31 6.01
C SER A 326 -13.96 0.16 4.89
N PRO A 327 -13.49 0.99 3.95
CA PRO A 327 -14.23 1.31 2.73
C PRO A 327 -14.57 0.07 1.87
N PHE A 328 -13.80 -1.03 1.98
CA PHE A 328 -14.09 -2.31 1.31
C PHE A 328 -15.22 -3.10 1.98
N SER A 329 -15.72 -2.65 3.15
CA SER A 329 -16.90 -3.20 3.81
C SER A 329 -18.22 -2.56 3.35
N ILE A 330 -18.19 -1.63 2.39
CA ILE A 330 -19.42 -1.00 1.90
C ILE A 330 -20.28 -2.00 1.12
N SER A 331 -19.71 -2.95 0.39
CA SER A 331 -20.46 -4.06 -0.23
C SER A 331 -21.07 -5.01 0.82
N TYR A 332 -20.51 -5.06 2.04
CA TYR A 332 -21.09 -5.75 3.21
C TYR A 332 -22.22 -4.93 3.84
N LEU A 333 -22.08 -3.61 3.96
CA LEU A 333 -23.14 -2.70 4.43
C LEU A 333 -24.30 -2.59 3.43
N GLU A 334 -24.03 -2.60 2.13
CA GLU A 334 -25.02 -2.58 1.06
C GLU A 334 -25.73 -3.93 0.93
N ASN A 335 -25.04 -5.07 1.15
CA ASN A 335 -25.70 -6.39 1.25
C ASN A 335 -26.57 -6.53 2.51
N MET A 336 -26.22 -5.89 3.62
CA MET A 336 -27.06 -5.85 4.82
C MET A 336 -28.32 -4.99 4.61
N VAL A 337 -28.25 -3.95 3.77
CA VAL A 337 -29.40 -3.13 3.37
C VAL A 337 -30.25 -3.81 2.28
N ALA A 338 -29.62 -4.53 1.34
CA ALA A 338 -30.30 -5.23 0.25
C ALA A 338 -31.02 -6.52 0.69
N ASN A 339 -30.55 -7.20 1.76
CA ASN A 339 -31.14 -8.44 2.25
C ASN A 339 -32.09 -8.29 3.46
N GLY A 340 -32.57 -7.07 3.73
CA GLY A 340 -33.80 -6.85 4.48
C GLY A 340 -33.81 -7.29 5.94
N ILE A 341 -33.20 -6.51 6.84
CA ILE A 341 -33.74 -6.39 8.20
C ILE A 341 -35.00 -5.55 8.12
N SER A 342 -36.12 -6.23 7.88
CA SER A 342 -37.46 -5.70 8.08
C SER A 342 -37.69 -5.48 9.57
N GLY A 343 -37.44 -4.26 10.04
CA GLY A 343 -37.77 -3.90 11.41
C GLY A 343 -36.98 -2.70 11.92
N ILE A 344 -37.38 -1.50 11.47
CA ILE A 344 -37.69 -0.34 12.29
C ILE A 344 -38.07 0.78 11.31
N LYS A 345 -39.37 1.14 11.31
CA LYS A 345 -39.85 2.39 10.72
C LYS A 345 -39.56 3.51 11.71
N ARG A 346 -38.93 4.57 11.20
CA ARG A 346 -38.62 5.86 11.84
C ARG A 346 -37.60 5.83 12.96
#